data_AF-A0A947LSG6-F1
#
_entry.id   AF-A0A947LSG6-F1
#
_cell.length_a   1.000
_cell.length_b   1.000
_cell.length_c   1.000
_cell.angle_alpha   90.00
_cell.angle_beta   90.00
_cell.angle_gamma   90.00
#
_symmetry.space_group_name_H-M   'P 1'
#
loop_
_entity.id
_entity.type
_entity.pdbx_description
1 polymer ?
#
loop_
_entity_poly.entity_id
_entity_poly.type
_entity_poly.pdbx_seq_one_letter_code
_entity_poly.pdbx_strand_id
1 'polypeptide(L)'
;MSDRILGAVCVVVGAGMAWAAQGYAAEISYEPVGPRAFPLLLSALMVACGAWLVVRPGVAATAEGDGAGAEAARWQNLKPLALAVLAIGLYVSLFQWLGFPLATALMALPVGMAFGGNWRQSLAAGAGMGVVLYLMFDKLLDVILPTGLLSFIFGGR
;
A
#
# COMPACT_ATOMS: atom_id res chain seq x y z
N MET A 1 -7.95 19.49 12.60
CA MET A 1 -9.15 18.65 12.90
C MET A 1 -9.21 17.39 12.03
N SER A 2 -8.82 17.47 10.74
CA SER A 2 -8.78 16.34 9.80
C SER A 2 -8.02 15.11 10.33
N ASP A 3 -6.83 15.28 10.89
CA ASP A 3 -5.98 14.20 11.42
C ASP A 3 -6.69 13.33 12.47
N ARG A 4 -7.50 13.94 13.35
CA ARG A 4 -8.25 13.20 14.37
C ARG A 4 -9.37 12.37 13.77
N ILE A 5 -10.03 12.89 12.74
CA ILE A 5 -11.09 12.17 12.01
C ILE A 5 -10.45 10.99 11.26
N LEU A 6 -9.34 11.22 10.54
CA LEU A 6 -8.61 10.15 9.87
C LEU A 6 -8.13 9.09 10.86
N GLY A 7 -7.57 9.51 12.00
CA GLY A 7 -7.12 8.61 13.06
C GLY A 7 -8.26 7.79 13.64
N ALA A 8 -9.40 8.43 13.96
CA ALA A 8 -10.58 7.75 14.46
C ALA A 8 -11.14 6.75 13.43
N VAL A 9 -11.21 7.12 12.15
CA VAL A 9 -11.62 6.22 11.06
C VAL A 9 -10.65 5.02 10.97
N CYS A 10 -9.34 5.25 11.00
CA CYS A 10 -8.35 4.17 10.99
C CYS A 10 -8.50 3.21 12.18
N VAL A 11 -8.80 3.73 13.38
CA VAL A 11 -9.05 2.90 14.57
C VAL A 11 -10.33 2.07 14.40
N VAL A 12 -11.42 2.69 13.93
CA VAL A 12 -12.70 1.99 13.71
C VAL A 12 -12.56 0.92 12.63
N VAL A 13 -11.95 1.24 11.49
CA VAL A 13 -11.70 0.31 10.39
C VAL A 13 -10.78 -0.82 10.84
N GLY A 14 -9.69 -0.51 11.56
CA GLY A 14 -8.78 -1.51 12.11
C GLY A 14 -9.47 -2.45 13.09
N ALA A 15 -10.29 -1.93 14.01
CA ALA A 15 -11.07 -2.75 14.94
C ALA A 15 -12.07 -3.65 14.20
N GLY A 16 -12.76 -3.12 13.19
CA GLY A 16 -13.65 -3.91 12.32
C GLY A 16 -12.90 -5.00 11.57
N MET A 17 -11.70 -4.72 11.06
CA MET A 17 -10.85 -5.70 10.39
C MET A 17 -10.39 -6.81 11.36
N ALA A 18 -9.98 -6.45 12.58
CA ALA A 18 -9.60 -7.41 13.61
C ALA A 18 -10.78 -8.32 14.00
N TRP A 19 -12.00 -7.77 14.03
CA TRP A 19 -13.21 -8.53 14.30
C TRP A 19 -13.55 -9.47 13.14
N ALA A 20 -13.53 -8.99 11.89
CA ALA A 20 -13.77 -9.81 10.70
C ALA A 20 -12.73 -10.93 10.54
N ALA A 21 -11.47 -10.66 10.89
CA ALA A 21 -10.39 -11.64 10.88
C ALA A 21 -10.62 -12.82 11.83
N GLN A 22 -11.58 -12.71 12.77
CA GLN A 22 -11.94 -13.84 13.63
C GLN A 22 -12.60 -15.00 12.86
N GLY A 23 -13.19 -14.72 11.70
CA GLY A 23 -13.83 -15.71 10.84
C GLY A 23 -12.86 -16.47 9.93
N TYR A 24 -11.61 -16.01 9.78
CA TYR A 24 -10.66 -16.65 8.86
C TYR A 24 -10.00 -17.87 9.54
N ALA A 25 -10.70 -18.99 9.69
CA ALA A 25 -10.08 -20.26 10.08
C ALA A 25 -9.91 -21.13 8.84
N ALA A 26 -8.68 -21.57 8.54
CA ALA A 26 -8.47 -22.61 7.54
C ALA A 26 -8.78 -23.97 8.20
N GLU A 27 -9.66 -24.77 7.60
CA GLU A 27 -10.05 -26.09 8.11
C GLU A 27 -8.87 -27.08 8.12
N ILE A 28 -7.84 -26.83 7.29
CA ILE A 28 -6.55 -27.54 7.29
C ILE A 28 -5.45 -26.49 7.04
N SER A 29 -4.63 -26.19 8.05
CA SER A 29 -3.51 -25.22 7.91
C SER A 29 -2.18 -25.97 8.00
N TYR A 30 -1.48 -26.11 6.88
CA TYR A 30 -0.11 -26.62 6.83
C TYR A 30 0.94 -25.52 7.09
N GLU A 31 0.52 -24.25 7.12
CA GLU A 31 1.38 -23.09 7.36
C GLU A 31 1.20 -22.60 8.82
N PRO A 32 2.28 -22.41 9.59
CA PRO A 32 2.22 -22.13 11.04
C PRO A 32 1.56 -20.79 11.41
N VAL A 33 1.49 -19.85 10.47
CA VAL A 33 0.96 -18.48 10.71
C VAL A 33 -0.54 -18.34 10.42
N GLY A 34 -1.11 -19.22 9.58
CA GLY A 34 -2.52 -19.21 9.21
C GLY A 34 -2.99 -17.94 8.46
N PRO A 35 -4.19 -17.97 7.85
CA PRO A 35 -4.70 -16.86 7.03
C PRO A 35 -5.05 -15.59 7.83
N ARG A 36 -5.08 -15.67 9.16
CA ARG A 36 -5.44 -14.56 10.07
C ARG A 36 -4.27 -13.62 10.35
N ALA A 37 -3.03 -14.10 10.22
CA ALA A 37 -1.86 -13.34 10.67
C ALA A 37 -1.75 -12.01 9.93
N PHE A 38 -1.91 -12.02 8.61
CA PHE A 38 -1.79 -10.81 7.79
C PHE A 38 -2.88 -9.78 8.10
N PRO A 39 -4.19 -10.12 8.09
CA PRO A 39 -5.25 -9.21 8.51
C PRO A 39 -5.06 -8.64 9.92
N LEU A 40 -4.64 -9.47 10.88
CA LEU A 40 -4.45 -9.04 12.26
C LEU A 40 -3.27 -8.08 12.40
N LEU A 41 -2.15 -8.36 11.75
CA LEU A 41 -0.99 -7.47 11.75
C LEU A 41 -1.33 -6.10 11.14
N LEU A 42 -2.02 -6.08 10.00
CA LEU A 42 -2.45 -4.83 9.37
C LEU A 42 -3.41 -4.05 10.28
N SER A 43 -4.37 -4.74 10.91
CA SER A 43 -5.30 -4.13 11.86
C SER A 43 -4.59 -3.51 13.06
N ALA A 44 -3.59 -4.19 13.62
CA ALA A 44 -2.81 -3.70 14.75
C ALA A 44 -2.03 -2.45 14.39
N LEU A 45 -1.37 -2.43 13.23
CA LEU A 45 -0.66 -1.26 12.72
C LEU A 45 -1.61 -0.09 12.46
N MET A 46 -2.77 -0.33 11.83
CA MET A 46 -3.78 0.71 11.61
C MET A 46 -4.29 1.31 12.91
N VAL A 47 -4.60 0.48 13.92
CA VAL A 47 -5.07 0.95 15.23
C VAL A 47 -3.95 1.74 15.93
N ALA A 48 -2.71 1.26 15.90
CA ALA A 48 -1.57 1.95 16.51
C ALA A 48 -1.32 3.32 15.87
N CYS A 49 -1.24 3.39 14.54
CA CYS A 49 -1.07 4.65 13.81
C CYS A 49 -2.27 5.58 13.99
N GLY A 50 -3.49 5.05 13.95
CA GLY A 50 -4.72 5.82 14.15
C GLY A 50 -4.83 6.40 15.55
N ALA A 51 -4.53 5.61 16.59
CA ALA A 51 -4.49 6.05 17.97
C ALA A 51 -3.42 7.12 18.18
N TRP A 52 -2.23 6.95 17.58
CA TRP A 52 -1.21 7.99 17.59
C TRP A 52 -1.75 9.28 16.96
N LEU A 53 -2.36 9.22 15.77
CA LEU A 53 -2.86 10.41 15.09
C LEU A 53 -3.98 11.13 15.87
N VAL A 54 -4.79 10.39 16.62
CA VAL A 54 -5.81 10.96 17.54
C VAL A 54 -5.15 11.70 18.71
N VAL A 55 -4.11 11.11 19.31
CA VAL A 55 -3.41 11.65 20.50
C VAL A 55 -2.48 12.81 20.13
N ARG A 56 -1.71 12.68 19.05
CA ARG A 56 -0.74 13.67 18.58
C ARG A 56 -1.08 14.09 17.15
N PRO A 57 -1.88 15.17 16.96
CA PRO A 57 -2.16 15.68 15.63
C PRO A 57 -0.83 16.10 14.96
N GLY A 58 -0.70 15.83 13.67
CA GLY A 58 0.51 16.16 12.91
C GLY A 58 0.71 17.67 12.84
N VAL A 59 1.96 18.12 12.92
CA VAL A 59 2.38 19.53 12.76
C VAL A 59 2.03 20.09 11.37
N ALA A 60 1.73 19.22 10.40
CA ALA A 60 1.19 19.63 9.09
C ALA A 60 -0.16 20.37 9.21
N ALA A 61 -0.98 20.04 10.20
CA ALA A 61 -2.30 20.65 10.39
C ALA A 61 -2.26 22.03 11.07
N THR A 62 -1.11 22.46 11.63
CA THR A 62 -0.97 23.81 12.20
C THR A 62 -0.68 24.90 11.17
N ALA A 63 -0.42 24.54 9.90
CA ALA A 63 -0.21 25.51 8.82
C ALA A 63 -1.47 25.84 8.01
N GLU A 64 -2.53 25.01 8.08
CA GLU A 64 -3.75 25.19 7.32
C GLU A 64 -4.83 25.86 8.19
N GLY A 65 -4.77 27.19 8.24
CA GLY A 65 -5.76 28.02 8.90
C GLY A 65 -7.16 27.85 8.33
N ASP A 66 -8.15 27.92 9.22
CA ASP A 66 -9.58 27.99 8.89
C ASP A 66 -9.85 29.11 7.86
N GLY A 67 -10.21 28.72 6.65
CA GLY A 67 -10.57 29.63 5.57
C GLY A 67 -10.58 28.90 4.22
N ALA A 68 -11.33 29.41 3.25
CA ALA A 68 -11.60 28.85 1.92
C ALA A 68 -10.39 28.30 1.11
N GLY A 69 -9.15 28.55 1.55
CA GLY A 69 -7.93 27.90 1.03
C GLY A 69 -7.81 26.41 1.38
N ALA A 70 -8.40 25.95 2.49
CA ALA A 70 -8.40 24.54 2.88
C ALA A 70 -9.19 23.65 1.90
N GLU A 71 -10.29 24.12 1.31
CA GLU A 71 -11.03 23.36 0.29
C GLU A 71 -10.24 23.24 -1.03
N ALA A 72 -9.50 24.27 -1.42
CA ALA A 72 -8.63 24.24 -2.59
C ALA A 72 -7.44 23.28 -2.38
N ALA A 73 -6.81 23.29 -1.20
CA ALA A 73 -5.74 22.36 -0.85
C ALA A 73 -6.23 20.90 -0.78
N ARG A 74 -7.44 20.66 -0.27
CA ARG A 74 -8.11 19.35 -0.28
C ARG A 74 -8.31 18.85 -1.72
N TRP A 75 -8.78 19.69 -2.63
CA TRP A 75 -8.98 19.32 -4.04
C TRP A 75 -7.67 19.08 -4.79
N GLN A 76 -6.60 19.81 -4.43
CA GLN A 76 -5.26 19.58 -4.96
C GLN A 76 -4.70 18.22 -4.55
N ASN A 77 -4.99 17.75 -3.34
CA ASN A 77 -4.55 16.44 -2.84
C ASN A 77 -5.42 15.26 -3.31
N LEU A 78 -6.66 15.50 -3.78
CA LEU A 78 -7.54 14.46 -4.32
C LEU A 78 -7.02 13.88 -5.64
N LYS A 79 -6.40 14.69 -6.50
CA LYS A 79 -5.85 14.23 -7.78
C LYS A 79 -4.72 13.21 -7.61
N PRO A 80 -3.64 13.49 -6.84
CA PRO A 80 -2.57 12.51 -6.61
C PRO A 80 -3.08 11.28 -5.84
N LEU A 81 -4.02 11.46 -4.90
CA LEU A 81 -4.67 10.34 -4.20
C LEU A 81 -5.44 9.43 -5.18
N ALA A 82 -6.30 10.01 -6.01
CA ALA A 82 -7.07 9.26 -7.00
C ALA A 82 -6.15 8.55 -8.00
N LEU A 83 -5.08 9.21 -8.43
CA LEU A 83 -4.05 8.62 -9.30
C LEU A 83 -3.36 7.43 -8.61
N ALA A 84 -3.01 7.55 -7.33
CA ALA A 84 -2.40 6.47 -6.56
C ALA A 84 -3.35 5.28 -6.38
N VAL A 85 -4.63 5.53 -6.07
CA VAL A 85 -5.66 4.48 -5.97
C VAL A 85 -5.84 3.77 -7.31
N LEU A 86 -5.91 4.52 -8.42
CA LEU A 86 -5.98 3.95 -9.76
C LEU A 86 -4.73 3.13 -10.11
N ALA A 87 -3.54 3.63 -9.76
CA ALA A 87 -2.28 2.93 -9.98
C ALA A 87 -2.21 1.61 -9.20
N ILE A 88 -2.69 1.60 -7.96
CA ILE A 88 -2.79 0.38 -7.14
C ILE A 88 -3.83 -0.59 -7.75
N GLY A 89 -4.99 -0.11 -8.19
CA GLY A 89 -5.99 -0.94 -8.86
C GLY A 89 -5.45 -1.56 -10.16
N LEU A 90 -4.72 -0.77 -10.94
CA LEU A 90 -4.05 -1.22 -12.15
C LEU A 90 -2.95 -2.24 -11.84
N TYR A 91 -2.19 -2.03 -10.77
CA TYR A 91 -1.19 -2.99 -10.29
C TYR A 91 -1.81 -4.35 -10.01
N VAL A 92 -2.88 -4.41 -9.20
CA VAL A 92 -3.56 -5.67 -8.86
C VAL A 92 -4.08 -6.37 -10.12
N SER A 93 -4.59 -5.61 -11.09
CA SER A 93 -5.12 -6.16 -12.35
C SER A 93 -4.02 -6.70 -13.27
N LEU A 94 -2.88 -6.02 -13.35
CA LEU A 94 -1.74 -6.39 -14.19
C LEU A 94 -0.80 -7.38 -13.49
N PHE A 95 -0.92 -7.57 -12.18
CA PHE A 95 0.01 -8.33 -11.35
C PHE A 95 0.29 -9.73 -11.89
N GLN A 96 -0.76 -10.45 -12.29
CA GLN A 96 -0.66 -11.80 -12.83
C GLN A 96 -0.06 -11.85 -14.24
N TRP A 97 -0.36 -10.85 -15.08
CA TRP A 97 0.03 -10.82 -16.49
C TRP A 97 1.45 -10.29 -16.69
N LEU A 98 1.77 -9.16 -16.07
CA LEU A 98 3.08 -8.49 -16.21
C LEU A 98 4.15 -9.09 -15.30
N GLY A 99 3.74 -9.69 -14.18
CA GLY A 99 4.63 -10.17 -13.14
C GLY A 99 5.03 -9.06 -12.15
N PHE A 100 5.50 -9.47 -10.97
CA PHE A 100 5.79 -8.60 -9.83
C PHE A 100 6.75 -7.44 -10.16
N PRO A 101 7.93 -7.64 -10.80
CA PRO A 101 8.89 -6.55 -10.99
C PRO A 101 8.37 -5.47 -11.93
N LEU A 102 7.75 -5.88 -13.05
CA LEU A 102 7.22 -4.96 -14.05
C LEU A 102 5.97 -4.24 -13.57
N ALA A 103 5.04 -4.97 -12.93
CA ALA A 103 3.85 -4.35 -12.35
C ALA A 103 4.25 -3.29 -11.30
N THR A 104 5.25 -3.60 -10.46
CA THR A 104 5.73 -2.67 -9.42
C THR A 104 6.38 -1.44 -10.02
N ALA A 105 7.22 -1.59 -11.04
CA ALA A 105 7.83 -0.46 -11.74
C ALA A 105 6.77 0.44 -12.40
N LEU A 106 5.75 -0.15 -13.02
CA LEU A 106 4.68 0.57 -13.69
C LEU A 106 3.76 1.30 -12.71
N MET A 107 3.50 0.72 -11.54
CA MET A 107 2.73 1.35 -10.45
C MET A 107 3.51 2.50 -9.79
N ALA A 108 4.82 2.33 -9.61
CA ALA A 108 5.67 3.34 -8.98
C ALA A 108 5.78 4.65 -9.79
N LEU A 109 5.59 4.60 -11.11
CA LEU A 109 5.59 5.77 -11.99
C LEU A 109 4.54 6.83 -11.61
N PRO A 110 3.22 6.56 -11.73
CA PRO A 110 2.19 7.53 -11.38
C PRO A 110 2.21 7.88 -9.90
N VAL A 111 2.52 6.92 -9.02
CA VAL A 111 2.62 7.18 -7.58
C VAL A 111 3.77 8.14 -7.29
N GLY A 112 4.98 7.86 -7.79
CA GLY A 112 6.13 8.73 -7.59
C GLY A 112 5.91 10.14 -8.15
N MET A 113 5.28 10.26 -9.31
CA MET A 113 4.92 11.57 -9.89
C MET A 113 3.84 12.30 -9.08
N ALA A 114 2.86 11.58 -8.53
CA ALA A 114 1.83 12.14 -7.64
C ALA A 114 2.42 12.78 -6.38
N PHE A 115 3.57 12.29 -5.90
CA PHE A 115 4.28 12.83 -4.74
C PHE A 115 5.43 13.79 -5.11
N GLY A 116 5.46 14.30 -6.35
CA GLY A 116 6.45 15.31 -6.78
C GLY A 116 7.78 14.74 -7.27
N GLY A 117 7.89 13.41 -7.45
CA GLY A 117 9.04 12.75 -8.05
C GLY A 117 9.12 12.94 -9.56
N ASN A 118 10.34 12.93 -10.10
CA ASN A 118 10.56 13.03 -11.53
C ASN A 118 10.36 11.66 -12.20
N TRP A 119 9.79 11.57 -13.40
CA TRP A 119 9.42 10.28 -14.04
C TRP A 119 10.59 9.27 -14.11
N ARG A 120 11.82 9.76 -14.36
CA ARG A 120 13.04 8.93 -14.38
C ARG A 120 13.38 8.36 -13.01
N GLN A 121 13.23 9.17 -11.95
CA GLN A 121 13.51 8.76 -10.58
C GLN A 121 12.45 7.77 -10.10
N SER A 122 11.16 8.04 -10.39
CA SER A 122 10.06 7.15 -10.06
C SER A 122 10.19 5.79 -10.77
N LEU A 123 10.60 5.80 -12.05
CA LEU A 123 10.87 4.57 -12.79
C LEU A 123 12.07 3.81 -12.22
N ALA A 124 13.18 4.50 -11.97
CA ALA A 124 14.40 3.89 -11.45
C ALA A 124 14.17 3.31 -10.03
N ALA A 125 13.46 4.04 -9.17
CA ALA A 125 13.08 3.58 -7.84
C ALA A 125 12.13 2.38 -7.92
N GLY A 126 11.11 2.43 -8.78
CA GLY A 126 10.17 1.33 -8.99
C GLY A 126 10.83 0.07 -9.54
N ALA A 127 11.68 0.21 -10.56
CA ALA A 127 12.42 -0.90 -11.14
C ALA A 127 13.43 -1.48 -10.14
N GLY A 128 14.20 -0.62 -9.47
CA GLY A 128 15.17 -1.05 -8.46
C GLY A 128 14.51 -1.77 -7.29
N MET A 129 13.46 -1.18 -6.72
CA MET A 129 12.70 -1.78 -5.62
C MET A 129 11.99 -3.07 -6.07
N GLY A 130 11.40 -3.09 -7.26
CA GLY A 130 10.76 -4.28 -7.83
C GLY A 130 11.73 -5.44 -8.01
N VAL A 131 12.94 -5.20 -8.54
CA VAL A 131 13.97 -6.24 -8.69
C VAL A 131 14.52 -6.69 -7.34
N VAL A 132 14.86 -5.77 -6.44
CA VAL A 132 15.40 -6.11 -5.12
C VAL A 132 14.40 -6.92 -4.30
N LEU A 133 13.14 -6.49 -4.23
CA LEU A 133 12.09 -7.20 -3.53
C LEU A 133 11.79 -8.55 -4.19
N TYR A 134 11.80 -8.63 -5.52
CA TYR A 134 11.65 -9.91 -6.22
C TYR A 134 12.75 -10.88 -5.80
N LEU A 135 14.02 -10.48 -5.81
CA LEU A 135 15.12 -11.34 -5.40
C LEU A 135 15.05 -11.71 -3.92
N MET A 136 14.66 -10.80 -3.03
CA MET A 136 14.46 -11.14 -1.62
C MET A 136 13.32 -12.15 -1.44
N PHE A 137 12.17 -11.91 -2.05
CA PHE A 137 11.04 -12.81 -1.88
C PHE A 137 11.26 -14.17 -2.56
N ASP A 138 11.76 -14.19 -3.80
CA ASP A 138 12.01 -15.40 -4.57
C ASP A 138 13.19 -16.21 -4.02
N LYS A 139 14.34 -15.58 -3.72
CA LYS A 139 15.57 -16.29 -3.34
C LYS A 139 15.78 -16.42 -1.84
N LEU A 140 15.33 -15.46 -1.04
CA LEU A 140 15.59 -15.46 0.40
C LEU A 140 14.41 -16.00 1.20
N LEU A 141 13.18 -15.68 0.79
CA LEU A 141 11.97 -16.11 1.50
C LEU A 141 11.25 -17.29 0.83
N ASP A 142 11.73 -17.76 -0.32
CA ASP A 142 11.16 -18.86 -1.12
C ASP A 142 9.66 -18.67 -1.44
N VAL A 143 9.25 -17.40 -1.61
CA VAL A 143 7.89 -17.00 -1.95
C VAL A 143 7.73 -16.94 -3.45
N ILE A 144 6.78 -17.70 -3.98
CA ILE A 144 6.49 -17.76 -5.42
C ILE A 144 5.79 -16.45 -5.83
N LEU A 145 6.49 -15.58 -6.57
CA LEU A 145 5.89 -14.38 -7.16
C LEU A 145 5.59 -14.60 -8.64
N PRO A 146 4.48 -14.05 -9.17
CA PRO A 146 4.21 -14.10 -10.58
C PRO A 146 5.35 -13.46 -11.38
N THR A 147 5.94 -14.24 -12.27
CA THR A 147 6.91 -13.75 -13.26
C THR A 147 6.19 -13.18 -14.49
N GLY A 148 4.94 -13.57 -14.75
CA GLY A 148 4.13 -13.01 -15.84
C GLY A 148 4.84 -13.12 -17.20
N LEU A 149 4.90 -12.02 -17.97
CA LEU A 149 5.65 -11.92 -19.22
C LEU A 149 7.16 -12.20 -19.07
N LEU A 150 7.74 -11.98 -17.89
CA LEU A 150 9.15 -12.29 -17.60
C LEU A 150 9.38 -13.80 -17.41
N SER A 151 8.33 -14.63 -17.40
CA SER A 151 8.46 -16.09 -17.40
C SER A 151 9.32 -16.61 -18.55
N PHE A 152 9.34 -15.90 -19.69
CA PHE A 152 10.20 -16.24 -20.82
C PHE A 152 11.71 -16.06 -20.51
N ILE A 153 12.07 -15.11 -19.64
CA ILE A 153 13.47 -14.79 -19.31
C ILE A 153 13.91 -15.52 -18.02
N PHE A 154 13.02 -15.60 -17.03
CA PHE A 154 13.33 -16.15 -15.71
C PHE A 154 12.96 -17.63 -15.56
N GLY A 155 12.35 -18.24 -16.58
CA GLY A 155 11.83 -19.60 -16.54
C GLY A 155 10.55 -19.65 -15.72
N GLY A 156 9.40 -19.65 -16.39
CA GLY A 156 8.08 -19.66 -15.74
C GLY A 156 7.96 -20.80 -14.73
N ARG A 157 7.74 -20.44 -13.47
CA ARG A 157 7.38 -21.34 -12.37
C ARG A 157 6.14 -20.78 -11.70
#